data_AF-A0A3D4FAM8-F1
#
_entry.id   AF-A0A3D4FAM8-F1
#
_cell.length_a   1.000
_cell.length_b   1.000
_cell.length_c   1.000
_cell.angle_alpha   90.00
_cell.angle_beta   90.00
_cell.angle_gamma   90.00
#
_symmetry.space_group_name_H-M   'P 1'
#
loop_
_entity.id
_entity.type
_entity.pdbx_description
1 polymer ?
#
loop_
_entity_poly.entity_id
_entity_poly.type
_entity_poly.pdbx_seq_one_letter_code
_entity_poly.pdbx_strand_id
1 'polypeptide(L)'
;MPSVARFFAAQVLLSNYDGILFNGQNFLMTLAPETHLISFAPWDLDHCWGEFPLTGSPSERIHASIREPWIGEQFFVERLFESILFQELYLEALQNQLNTSFKTEHWSEVMDGLAPMLRPVIAHEPAPFPDAFEIAQQAKPVAQKSVDNPMDPNRPVHQIKVFISERRKSVLAQLEGSEVGEIIHFEMGRASKDDPAVEP
;
A
#
# COMPACT_ATOMS: atom_id res chain seq x y z
N MET A 1 13.39 17.87 5.49
CA MET A 1 13.60 16.48 5.00
C MET A 1 13.09 15.41 5.95
N PRO A 2 13.30 15.44 7.29
CA PRO A 2 12.83 14.36 8.17
C PRO A 2 11.32 14.07 8.10
N SER A 3 10.48 15.11 7.97
CA SER A 3 9.03 14.95 7.77
C SER A 3 8.70 14.24 6.46
N VAL A 4 9.38 14.58 5.37
CA VAL A 4 9.22 13.95 4.05
C VAL A 4 9.66 12.49 4.09
N ALA A 5 10.81 12.19 4.70
CA ALA A 5 11.30 10.83 4.88
C ALA A 5 10.30 9.96 5.67
N ARG A 6 9.75 10.49 6.77
CA ARG A 6 8.70 9.83 7.54
C ARG A 6 7.42 9.60 6.75
N PHE A 7 7.03 10.55 5.90
CA PHE A 7 5.87 10.40 5.03
C PHE A 7 6.08 9.24 4.03
N PHE A 8 7.20 9.22 3.31
CA PHE A 8 7.51 8.13 2.37
C PHE A 8 7.65 6.77 3.06
N ALA A 9 8.29 6.71 4.23
CA ALA A 9 8.34 5.48 5.02
C ALA A 9 6.93 4.93 5.31
N ALA A 10 5.98 5.80 5.66
CA ALA A 10 4.60 5.38 5.89
C ALA A 10 3.92 4.89 4.61
N GLN A 11 4.08 5.60 3.48
CA GLN A 11 3.50 5.17 2.20
C GLN A 11 4.03 3.80 1.75
N VAL A 12 5.32 3.54 1.97
CA VAL A 12 5.97 2.26 1.63
C VAL A 12 5.55 1.11 2.54
N LEU A 13 5.41 1.37 3.85
CA LEU A 13 4.90 0.36 4.78
C LEU A 13 3.44 0.00 4.48
N LEU A 14 2.64 0.97 4.04
CA LEU A 14 1.25 0.77 3.65
C LEU A 14 1.10 0.20 2.24
N SER A 15 2.18 0.11 1.44
CA SER A 15 2.12 -0.19 0.00
C SER A 15 1.04 0.65 -0.70
N ASN A 16 1.05 1.97 -0.44
CA ASN A 16 0.02 2.88 -0.94
C ASN A 16 0.29 3.29 -2.39
N TYR A 17 -0.20 2.46 -3.31
CA TYR A 17 -0.11 2.71 -4.75
C TYR A 17 -1.27 3.53 -5.31
N ASP A 18 -2.34 3.72 -4.53
CA ASP A 18 -3.31 4.76 -4.82
C ASP A 18 -2.84 6.10 -4.28
N GLY A 19 -1.62 6.48 -4.64
CA GLY A 19 -0.96 7.63 -4.03
C GLY A 19 0.32 8.06 -4.74
N ILE A 20 1.20 8.72 -3.97
CA ILE A 20 2.47 9.27 -4.48
C ILE A 20 3.42 8.22 -5.08
N LEU A 21 3.24 6.94 -4.77
CA LEU A 21 4.09 5.87 -5.29
C LEU A 21 3.69 5.41 -6.70
N PHE A 22 2.57 5.87 -7.26
CA PHE A 22 2.18 5.49 -8.63
C PHE A 22 1.36 6.55 -9.38
N ASN A 23 0.12 6.82 -8.98
CA ASN A 23 -0.78 7.68 -9.76
C ASN A 23 -0.73 9.16 -9.32
N GLY A 24 0.07 9.50 -8.30
CA GLY A 24 0.38 10.88 -7.94
C GLY A 24 -0.78 11.62 -7.26
N GLN A 25 -1.73 10.91 -6.67
CA GLN A 25 -2.88 11.47 -5.94
C GLN A 25 -2.82 11.17 -4.43
N ASN A 26 -3.90 11.49 -3.69
CA ASN A 26 -4.10 11.07 -2.30
C ASN A 26 -3.02 11.53 -1.29
N PHE A 27 -2.53 12.75 -1.50
CA PHE A 27 -1.76 13.48 -0.50
C PHE A 27 -2.00 14.99 -0.60
N LEU A 28 -1.76 15.67 0.51
CA LEU A 28 -1.75 17.13 0.61
C LEU A 28 -0.30 17.61 0.74
N MET A 29 0.01 18.72 0.07
CA MET A 29 1.25 19.45 0.26
C MET A 29 0.96 20.77 0.96
N THR A 30 1.75 21.06 1.99
CA THR A 30 1.68 22.32 2.73
C THR A 30 3.02 23.03 2.66
N LEU A 31 3.00 24.34 2.43
CA LEU A 31 4.16 25.20 2.46
C LEU A 31 4.11 26.05 3.73
N ALA A 32 5.07 25.87 4.62
CA ALA A 32 5.20 26.73 5.79
C ALA A 32 5.80 28.08 5.37
N PRO A 33 5.07 29.21 5.47
CA PRO A 33 5.52 30.49 4.92
C PRO A 33 6.74 31.07 5.65
N GLU A 34 7.01 30.66 6.87
CA GLU A 34 8.15 31.18 7.65
C GLU A 34 9.47 30.50 7.29
N THR A 35 9.40 29.21 6.92
CA THR A 35 10.59 28.39 6.64
C THR A 35 10.75 28.06 5.16
N HIS A 36 9.72 28.33 4.36
CA HIS A 36 9.58 27.91 2.97
C HIS A 36 9.77 26.40 2.76
N LEU A 37 9.51 25.61 3.80
CA LEU A 37 9.61 24.16 3.75
C LEU A 37 8.27 23.55 3.36
N ILE A 38 8.35 22.56 2.47
CA ILE A 38 7.22 21.74 2.06
C ILE A 38 7.09 20.55 3.01
N SER A 39 5.86 20.25 3.43
CA SER A 39 5.49 19.03 4.16
C SER A 39 4.34 18.32 3.48
N PHE A 40 4.30 17.00 3.64
CA PHE A 40 3.29 16.11 3.07
C PHE A 40 2.39 15.57 4.18
N ALA A 41 1.11 15.42 3.87
CA ALA A 41 0.15 14.70 4.69
C ALA A 41 -0.62 13.70 3.81
N PRO A 42 -0.86 12.47 4.27
CA PRO A 42 -1.68 11.53 3.52
C PRO A 42 -3.14 11.99 3.52
N TRP A 43 -3.84 11.68 2.44
CA TRP A 43 -5.28 11.85 2.29
C TRP A 43 -5.82 10.60 1.62
N ASP A 44 -7.08 10.23 1.86
CA ASP A 44 -7.75 9.11 1.19
C ASP A 44 -6.93 7.79 1.19
N LEU A 45 -6.99 7.08 2.33
CA LEU A 45 -6.18 5.88 2.59
C LEU A 45 -7.02 4.59 2.59
N ASP A 46 -8.17 4.58 1.92
CA ASP A 46 -9.03 3.40 1.81
C ASP A 46 -8.39 2.27 0.98
N HIS A 47 -7.61 2.63 -0.04
CA HIS A 47 -6.81 1.71 -0.88
C HIS A 47 -5.36 1.49 -0.41
N CYS A 48 -5.08 1.75 0.87
CA CYS A 48 -3.78 1.44 1.46
C CYS A 48 -3.74 0.00 2.03
N TRP A 49 -2.75 -0.32 2.87
CA TRP A 49 -2.51 -1.67 3.38
C TRP A 49 -2.34 -2.72 2.28
N GLY A 50 -1.77 -2.35 1.12
CA GLY A 50 -1.64 -3.24 -0.02
C GLY A 50 -2.96 -3.60 -0.71
N GLU A 51 -4.04 -2.83 -0.51
CA GLU A 51 -5.32 -2.99 -1.19
C GLU A 51 -5.45 -2.00 -2.36
N PHE A 52 -4.69 -2.20 -3.44
CA PHE A 52 -4.89 -1.40 -4.66
C PHE A 52 -4.88 -2.25 -5.92
N PRO A 53 -6.04 -2.82 -6.31
CA PRO A 53 -6.10 -3.93 -7.26
C PRO A 53 -5.69 -3.58 -8.70
N LEU A 54 -5.53 -2.30 -9.03
CA LEU A 54 -5.13 -1.85 -10.37
C LEU A 54 -3.65 -2.08 -10.71
N THR A 55 -2.81 -2.40 -9.72
CA THR A 55 -1.39 -2.67 -9.95
C THR A 55 -0.82 -3.67 -8.96
N GLY A 56 0.10 -4.50 -9.44
CA GLY A 56 0.72 -5.58 -8.68
C GLY A 56 -0.27 -6.65 -8.22
N SER A 57 0.20 -7.88 -8.11
CA SER A 57 -0.47 -8.92 -7.36
C SER A 57 -0.42 -8.61 -5.85
N PRO A 58 -1.31 -9.21 -5.04
CA PRO A 58 -1.23 -9.09 -3.59
C PRO A 58 0.16 -9.47 -3.02
N SER A 59 0.81 -10.47 -3.61
CA SER A 59 2.16 -10.89 -3.22
C SER A 59 3.20 -9.81 -3.55
N GLU A 60 3.18 -9.26 -4.77
CA GLU A 60 4.09 -8.19 -5.16
C GLU A 60 3.92 -6.95 -4.25
N ARG A 61 2.68 -6.58 -3.91
CA ARG A 61 2.44 -5.44 -2.99
C ARG A 61 2.93 -5.70 -1.56
N ILE A 62 2.96 -6.96 -1.11
CA ILE A 62 3.57 -7.35 0.18
C ILE A 62 5.10 -7.25 0.10
N HIS A 63 5.69 -7.75 -0.98
CA HIS A 63 7.14 -7.85 -1.16
C HIS A 63 7.77 -6.65 -1.85
N ALA A 64 6.99 -5.61 -2.13
CA ALA A 64 7.43 -4.42 -2.83
C ALA A 64 8.74 -3.83 -2.30
N SER A 65 9.62 -3.44 -3.21
CA SER A 65 10.93 -2.88 -2.90
C SER A 65 10.83 -1.65 -2.01
N ILE A 66 11.58 -1.62 -0.92
CA ILE A 66 11.76 -0.40 -0.12
C ILE A 66 12.80 0.54 -0.74
N ARG A 67 13.57 0.08 -1.73
CA ARG A 67 14.65 0.86 -2.38
C ARG A 67 14.18 1.51 -3.67
N GLU A 68 13.23 0.87 -4.34
CA GLU A 68 12.55 1.36 -5.55
C GLU A 68 11.03 1.15 -5.38
N PRO A 69 10.38 1.90 -4.46
CA PRO A 69 8.99 1.63 -4.10
C PRO A 69 7.95 2.21 -5.06
N TRP A 70 8.36 3.00 -6.05
CA TRP A 70 7.44 3.65 -6.99
C TRP A 70 7.23 2.80 -8.24
N ILE A 71 6.14 3.10 -8.96
CA ILE A 71 5.77 2.41 -10.19
C ILE A 71 5.86 3.40 -11.35
N GLY A 72 6.54 2.96 -12.42
CA GLY A 72 6.74 3.76 -13.62
C GLY A 72 7.73 4.90 -13.40
N GLU A 73 7.64 5.92 -14.25
CA GLU A 73 8.54 7.08 -14.21
C GLU A 73 7.97 8.15 -13.25
N GLN A 74 8.66 8.38 -12.13
CA GLN A 74 8.27 9.31 -11.08
C GLN A 74 9.41 10.27 -10.78
N PHE A 75 9.66 11.23 -11.68
CA PHE A 75 10.82 12.14 -11.60
C PHE A 75 11.06 12.71 -10.19
N PHE A 76 10.02 13.21 -9.51
CA PHE A 76 10.17 13.74 -8.16
C PHE A 76 10.64 12.69 -7.16
N VAL A 77 10.03 11.50 -7.18
CA VAL A 77 10.34 10.41 -6.24
C VAL A 77 11.72 9.84 -6.53
N GLU A 78 12.03 9.58 -7.80
CA GLU A 78 13.34 9.11 -8.26
C GLU A 78 14.45 10.05 -7.77
N ARG A 79 14.32 11.35 -8.04
CA ARG A 79 15.29 12.36 -7.60
C ARG A 79 15.44 12.45 -6.10
N LEU A 80 14.35 12.24 -5.37
CA LEU A 80 14.37 12.22 -3.92
C LEU A 80 15.14 11.00 -3.41
N PHE A 81 14.91 9.82 -4.00
CA PHE A 81 15.59 8.58 -3.66
C PHE A 81 17.05 8.55 -4.14
N GLU A 82 17.47 9.34 -5.13
CA GLU A 82 18.89 9.53 -5.47
C GLU A 82 19.69 10.24 -4.36
N SER A 83 19.01 10.97 -3.45
CA SER A 83 19.69 11.70 -2.37
C SER A 83 20.11 10.78 -1.23
N ILE A 84 21.43 10.70 -0.99
CA ILE A 84 22.02 9.92 0.12
C ILE A 84 21.40 10.31 1.47
N LEU A 85 21.31 11.62 1.74
CA LEU A 85 20.73 12.12 3.00
C LEU A 85 19.25 11.72 3.15
N PHE A 86 18.49 11.74 2.06
CA PHE A 86 17.10 11.29 2.11
C PHE A 86 17.02 9.79 2.40
N GLN A 87 17.82 8.96 1.70
CA GLN A 87 17.83 7.51 1.93
C GLN A 87 18.15 7.17 3.39
N GLU A 88 19.16 7.81 3.99
CA GLU A 88 19.50 7.62 5.40
C GLU A 88 18.31 7.91 6.32
N LEU A 89 17.70 9.10 6.18
CA LEU A 89 16.55 9.51 6.99
C LEU A 89 15.32 8.63 6.75
N TYR A 90 15.12 8.16 5.51
CA TYR A 90 14.00 7.32 5.11
C TYR A 90 14.11 5.90 5.69
N LEU A 91 15.29 5.27 5.61
CA LEU A 91 15.52 3.95 6.20
C LEU A 91 15.45 4.01 7.74
N GLU A 92 15.95 5.08 8.35
CA GLU A 92 15.77 5.32 9.79
C GLU A 92 14.27 5.46 10.14
N ALA A 93 13.51 6.21 9.34
CA ALA A 93 12.08 6.37 9.53
C ALA A 93 11.30 5.05 9.38
N LEU A 94 11.64 4.20 8.40
CA LEU A 94 11.07 2.85 8.27
C LEU A 94 11.32 2.03 9.53
N GLN A 95 12.57 1.95 9.98
CA GLN A 95 12.94 1.19 11.18
C GLN A 95 12.20 1.71 12.42
N ASN A 96 12.11 3.04 12.58
CA ASN A 96 11.39 3.66 13.68
C ASN A 96 9.89 3.33 13.64
N GLN A 97 9.24 3.47 12.48
CA GLN A 97 7.82 3.18 12.33
C GLN A 97 7.51 1.69 12.55
N LEU A 98 8.36 0.78 12.07
CA LEU A 98 8.28 -0.64 12.41
C LEU A 98 8.38 -0.86 13.93
N ASN A 99 9.23 -0.12 14.63
CA ASN A 99 9.40 -0.28 16.08
C ASN A 99 8.35 0.44 16.92
N THR A 100 7.49 1.25 16.31
CA THR A 100 6.51 2.10 17.00
C THR A 100 5.09 1.88 16.48
N SER A 101 4.74 2.44 15.33
CA SER A 101 3.37 2.55 14.81
C SER A 101 2.93 1.40 13.90
N PHE A 102 3.85 0.69 13.24
CA PHE A 102 3.53 -0.40 12.30
C PHE A 102 3.76 -1.77 12.95
N LYS A 103 3.10 -2.00 14.09
CA LYS A 103 3.16 -3.26 14.84
C LYS A 103 1.93 -4.10 14.56
N THR A 104 2.13 -5.39 14.30
CA THR A 104 1.06 -6.34 14.05
C THR A 104 0.09 -6.42 15.23
N GLU A 105 0.63 -6.40 16.45
CA GLU A 105 -0.16 -6.49 17.69
C GLU A 105 -1.04 -5.26 17.86
N HIS A 106 -0.47 -4.07 17.69
CA HIS A 106 -1.19 -2.80 17.82
C HIS A 106 -2.39 -2.73 16.87
N TRP A 107 -2.19 -3.00 15.58
CA TRP A 107 -3.28 -2.94 14.62
C TRP A 107 -4.28 -4.08 14.77
N SER A 108 -3.83 -5.26 15.20
CA SER A 108 -4.75 -6.36 15.53
C SER A 108 -5.68 -5.98 16.68
N GLU A 109 -5.14 -5.38 17.76
CA GLU A 109 -5.92 -4.88 18.90
C GLU A 109 -6.91 -3.78 18.48
N VAL A 110 -6.49 -2.83 17.64
CA VAL A 110 -7.38 -1.80 17.10
C VAL A 110 -8.53 -2.42 16.31
N MET A 111 -8.23 -3.35 15.39
CA MET A 111 -9.24 -4.04 14.59
C MET A 111 -10.17 -4.89 15.46
N ASP A 112 -9.65 -5.61 16.45
CA ASP A 112 -10.44 -6.42 17.37
C ASP A 112 -11.32 -5.57 18.28
N GLY A 113 -10.86 -4.38 18.67
CA GLY A 113 -11.66 -3.41 19.42
C GLY A 113 -12.78 -2.78 18.60
N LEU A 114 -12.54 -2.50 17.32
CA LEU A 114 -13.53 -1.93 16.41
C LEU A 114 -14.59 -2.94 15.96
N ALA A 115 -14.22 -4.20 15.75
CA ALA A 115 -15.10 -5.18 15.12
C ALA A 115 -16.45 -5.39 15.83
N PRO A 116 -16.55 -5.51 17.17
CA PRO A 116 -17.83 -5.62 17.87
C PRO A 116 -18.76 -4.42 17.66
N MET A 117 -18.19 -3.22 17.45
CA MET A 117 -18.98 -1.99 17.20
C MET A 117 -19.50 -1.93 15.76
N LEU A 118 -18.74 -2.47 14.80
CA LEU A 118 -19.08 -2.46 13.38
C LEU A 118 -20.08 -3.56 12.99
N ARG A 119 -19.99 -4.75 13.61
CA ARG A 119 -20.84 -5.91 13.28
C ARG A 119 -22.35 -5.60 13.27
N PRO A 120 -22.93 -4.89 14.25
CA PRO A 120 -24.34 -4.55 14.23
C PRO A 120 -24.73 -3.68 13.03
N VAL A 121 -23.86 -2.75 12.61
CA VAL A 121 -24.13 -1.89 11.45
C VAL A 121 -24.05 -2.72 10.16
N ILE A 122 -22.99 -3.50 10.01
CA ILE A 122 -22.75 -4.38 8.87
C ILE A 122 -23.89 -5.38 8.64
N ALA A 123 -24.49 -5.90 9.72
CA ALA A 123 -25.62 -6.83 9.64
C ALA A 123 -26.88 -6.24 8.97
N HIS A 124 -26.98 -4.92 8.87
CA HIS A 124 -28.11 -4.22 8.24
C HIS A 124 -27.81 -3.71 6.82
N GLU A 125 -26.58 -3.88 6.31
CA GLU A 125 -26.21 -3.47 4.96
C GLU A 125 -26.66 -4.51 3.92
N PRO A 126 -27.21 -4.10 2.76
CA PRO A 126 -27.47 -5.04 1.67
C PRO A 126 -26.15 -5.65 1.19
N ALA A 127 -26.18 -6.95 0.90
CA ALA A 127 -25.02 -7.80 0.59
C ALA A 127 -23.91 -7.15 -0.26
N PRO A 128 -22.64 -7.58 -0.12
CA PRO A 128 -22.17 -8.76 0.64
C PRO A 128 -21.25 -8.36 1.81
N PHE A 129 -21.70 -8.42 3.06
CA PHE A 129 -20.85 -7.94 4.16
C PHE A 129 -20.69 -8.80 5.43
N PRO A 130 -21.62 -9.65 5.90
CA PRO A 130 -21.35 -10.42 7.12
C PRO A 130 -20.17 -11.38 6.97
N ASP A 131 -20.20 -12.27 5.96
CA ASP A 131 -19.14 -13.27 5.76
C ASP A 131 -17.83 -12.63 5.30
N ALA A 132 -17.90 -11.60 4.45
CA ALA A 132 -16.73 -10.87 3.99
C ALA A 132 -16.01 -10.15 5.14
N PHE A 133 -16.76 -9.52 6.05
CA PHE A 133 -16.20 -8.87 7.23
C PHE A 133 -15.50 -9.89 8.15
N GLU A 134 -16.11 -11.05 8.38
CA GLU A 134 -15.47 -12.09 9.21
C GLU A 134 -14.22 -12.67 8.56
N ILE A 135 -14.14 -12.74 7.22
CA ILE A 135 -12.90 -13.08 6.49
C ILE A 135 -11.85 -11.98 6.69
N ALA A 136 -12.22 -10.70 6.49
CA ALA A 136 -11.32 -9.56 6.65
C ALA A 136 -10.73 -9.47 8.06
N GLN A 137 -11.49 -9.89 9.08
CA GLN A 137 -11.07 -9.90 10.48
C GLN A 137 -10.05 -11.01 10.81
N GLN A 138 -9.92 -12.05 9.97
CA GLN A 138 -9.00 -13.15 10.24
C GLN A 138 -7.53 -12.72 10.15
N ALA A 139 -6.74 -13.13 11.14
CA ALA A 139 -5.29 -12.96 11.17
C ALA A 139 -4.52 -14.02 10.36
N LYS A 140 -5.22 -15.02 9.82
CA LYS A 140 -4.65 -16.07 8.98
C LYS A 140 -5.25 -16.00 7.59
N PRO A 141 -4.45 -16.24 6.52
CA PRO A 141 -4.98 -16.26 5.17
C PRO A 141 -6.15 -17.25 5.06
N VAL A 142 -7.25 -16.80 4.47
CA VAL A 142 -8.39 -17.64 4.12
C VAL A 142 -8.33 -17.91 2.62
N ALA A 143 -8.50 -19.18 2.21
CA ALA A 143 -8.56 -19.53 0.80
C ALA A 143 -9.81 -18.91 0.17
N GLN A 144 -9.62 -18.16 -0.91
CA GLN A 144 -10.67 -17.43 -1.62
C GLN A 144 -10.56 -17.69 -3.12
N LYS A 145 -11.68 -17.60 -3.83
CA LYS A 145 -11.69 -17.73 -5.30
C LYS A 145 -11.05 -16.49 -5.91
N SER A 146 -10.05 -16.67 -6.77
CA SER A 146 -9.55 -15.58 -7.59
C SER A 146 -10.61 -15.17 -8.61
N VAL A 147 -10.60 -13.90 -8.96
CA VAL A 147 -11.36 -13.33 -10.08
C VAL A 147 -10.37 -12.78 -11.09
N ASP A 148 -10.70 -12.87 -12.37
CA ASP A 148 -9.83 -12.36 -13.43
C ASP A 148 -9.85 -10.83 -13.50
N ASN A 149 -10.98 -10.21 -13.12
CA ASN A 149 -11.12 -8.75 -13.10
C ASN A 149 -10.73 -8.19 -11.72
N PRO A 150 -9.63 -7.41 -11.61
CA PRO A 150 -9.23 -6.79 -10.34
C PRO A 150 -10.27 -5.83 -9.77
N MET A 151 -11.16 -5.28 -10.60
CA MET A 151 -12.22 -4.36 -10.20
C MET A 151 -13.56 -5.04 -9.91
N ASP A 152 -13.62 -6.38 -9.91
CA ASP A 152 -14.85 -7.10 -9.59
C ASP A 152 -15.31 -6.76 -8.15
N PRO A 153 -16.60 -6.43 -7.93
CA PRO A 153 -17.13 -6.24 -6.58
C PRO A 153 -17.05 -7.50 -5.71
N ASN A 154 -16.90 -8.69 -6.31
CA ASN A 154 -16.71 -9.97 -5.64
C ASN A 154 -15.24 -10.43 -5.61
N ARG A 155 -14.28 -9.51 -5.80
CA ARG A 155 -12.86 -9.81 -5.65
C ARG A 155 -12.55 -10.39 -4.27
N PRO A 156 -11.46 -11.18 -4.12
CA PRO A 156 -11.04 -11.67 -2.82
C PRO A 156 -11.00 -10.58 -1.76
N VAL A 157 -11.56 -10.88 -0.60
CA VAL A 157 -11.55 -10.02 0.57
C VAL A 157 -10.11 -9.80 1.01
N HIS A 158 -9.74 -8.53 1.12
CA HIS A 158 -8.44 -8.14 1.62
C HIS A 158 -8.34 -8.31 3.14
N GLN A 159 -7.29 -8.97 3.60
CA GLN A 159 -7.07 -9.26 5.02
C GLN A 159 -5.93 -8.39 5.57
N ILE A 160 -6.27 -7.23 6.13
CA ILE A 160 -5.30 -6.23 6.61
C ILE A 160 -4.32 -6.83 7.63
N LYS A 161 -4.77 -7.68 8.57
CA LYS A 161 -3.88 -8.32 9.56
C LYS A 161 -2.82 -9.21 8.91
N VAL A 162 -3.19 -9.95 7.86
CA VAL A 162 -2.27 -10.78 7.08
C VAL A 162 -1.27 -9.88 6.35
N PHE A 163 -1.76 -8.84 5.67
CA PHE A 163 -0.89 -7.88 5.00
C PHE A 163 0.14 -7.27 5.96
N ILE A 164 -0.28 -6.76 7.12
CA ILE A 164 0.62 -6.13 8.10
C ILE A 164 1.69 -7.11 8.55
N SER A 165 1.31 -8.35 8.89
CA SER A 165 2.24 -9.40 9.30
C SER A 165 3.29 -9.67 8.22
N GLU A 166 2.86 -9.94 6.99
CA GLU A 166 3.77 -10.35 5.93
C GLU A 166 4.60 -9.18 5.39
N ARG A 167 3.99 -8.00 5.25
CA ARG A 167 4.70 -6.78 4.83
C ARG A 167 5.78 -6.41 5.85
N ARG A 168 5.49 -6.52 7.15
CA ARG A 168 6.48 -6.29 8.21
C ARG A 168 7.67 -7.23 8.07
N LYS A 169 7.43 -8.53 7.83
CA LYS A 169 8.50 -9.52 7.63
C LYS A 169 9.35 -9.19 6.42
N SER A 170 8.72 -8.91 5.27
CA SER A 170 9.42 -8.55 4.04
C SER A 170 10.28 -7.29 4.22
N VAL A 171 9.72 -6.22 4.79
CA VAL A 171 10.46 -4.97 4.99
C VAL A 171 11.65 -5.16 5.94
N LEU A 172 11.49 -5.93 7.03
CA LEU A 172 12.62 -6.25 7.91
C LEU A 172 13.71 -7.04 7.18
N ALA A 173 13.32 -8.06 6.38
CA ALA A 173 14.27 -8.83 5.58
C ALA A 173 15.00 -7.97 4.54
N GLN A 174 14.31 -7.02 3.91
CA GLN A 174 14.92 -6.07 2.97
C GLN A 174 15.88 -5.07 3.66
N LEU A 175 15.56 -4.63 4.88
CA LEU A 175 16.44 -3.79 5.69
C LEU A 175 17.71 -4.55 6.10
N GLU A 176 17.57 -5.83 6.45
CA GLU A 176 18.69 -6.73 6.79
C GLU A 176 19.49 -7.19 5.55
N GLY A 177 18.94 -7.00 4.35
CA GLY A 177 19.53 -7.45 3.09
C GLY A 177 19.38 -8.95 2.82
N SER A 178 18.49 -9.64 3.55
CA SER A 178 18.16 -11.06 3.35
C SER A 178 17.07 -11.28 2.29
N GLU A 179 16.39 -10.21 1.87
CA GLU A 179 15.40 -10.20 0.79
C GLU A 179 15.69 -9.03 -0.17
N VAL A 180 15.55 -9.26 -1.47
CA VAL A 180 15.47 -8.21 -2.49
C VAL A 180 14.00 -8.00 -2.80
N GLY A 181 13.49 -6.78 -2.59
CA GLY A 181 12.07 -6.51 -2.82
C GLY A 181 11.68 -6.44 -4.29
N GLU A 182 10.41 -6.67 -4.55
CA GLU A 182 9.81 -6.71 -5.88
C GLU A 182 9.63 -5.31 -6.46
N ILE A 183 10.06 -5.10 -7.70
CA ILE A 183 9.78 -3.88 -8.45
C ILE A 183 8.47 -4.11 -9.21
N ILE A 184 7.45 -3.31 -8.91
CA ILE A 184 6.15 -3.44 -9.55
C ILE A 184 6.16 -2.64 -10.85
N HIS A 185 5.90 -3.31 -11.96
CA HIS A 185 5.77 -2.68 -13.26
C HIS A 185 4.30 -2.49 -13.61
N PHE A 186 3.94 -1.31 -14.12
CA PHE A 186 2.63 -1.08 -14.69
C PHE A 186 2.68 -1.31 -16.20
N GLU A 187 2.15 -2.44 -16.65
CA GLU A 187 1.87 -2.64 -18.06
C GLU A 187 0.51 -2.01 -18.39
N MET A 188 0.53 -0.83 -19.01
CA MET A 188 -0.67 -0.32 -19.67
C MET A 188 -1.02 -1.36 -20.74
N GLY A 189 -2.15 -2.04 -20.60
CA GLY A 189 -2.56 -3.11 -21.50
C GLY A 189 -2.31 -2.68 -22.94
N ARG A 190 -1.38 -3.38 -23.62
CA ARG A 190 -1.31 -3.28 -25.07
C ARG A 190 -2.68 -3.73 -25.56
N ALA A 191 -3.49 -2.78 -26.04
CA ALA A 191 -4.46 -3.13 -27.06
C ALA A 191 -3.68 -3.93 -28.10
N SER A 192 -4.07 -5.20 -28.26
CA SER A 192 -3.51 -6.10 -29.26
C SER A 192 -3.36 -5.31 -30.56
N LYS A 193 -2.14 -5.18 -31.06
CA LYS A 193 -1.88 -4.63 -32.40
C LYS A 193 -2.33 -5.59 -33.52
N ASP A 194 -2.99 -6.69 -33.16
CA ASP A 194 -3.47 -7.72 -34.09
C ASP A 194 -4.99 -7.70 -34.30
N ASP A 195 -5.68 -6.59 -34.03
CA ASP A 195 -7.03 -6.40 -34.57
C ASP A 195 -6.88 -5.94 -36.04
N PRO A 196 -7.19 -6.79 -37.05
CA PRO A 196 -7.06 -6.37 -38.43
C PRO A 196 -8.03 -5.21 -38.66
N ALA A 197 -7.47 -4.09 -39.14
CA ALA A 197 -8.24 -2.96 -39.60
C ALA A 197 -9.33 -3.45 -40.56
N VAL A 198 -10.58 -3.34 -40.14
CA VAL A 198 -11.71 -3.38 -41.07
C VAL A 198 -11.67 -2.04 -41.81
N GLU A 199 -11.07 -2.06 -43.00
CA GLU A 199 -11.12 -0.94 -43.94
C GLU A 199 -12.55 -0.73 -44.47
N PRO A 200 -12.91 0.52 -44.83
CA PRO A 200 -14.27 0.94 -45.17
C PRO A 200 -14.83 0.38 -46.48
#